data_AF-A0A1E7LJF7-F1
#
_entry.id   AF-A0A1E7LJF7-F1
#
_cell.length_a   1.000
_cell.length_b   1.000
_cell.length_c   1.000
_cell.angle_alpha   90.00
_cell.angle_beta   90.00
_cell.angle_gamma   90.00
#
_symmetry.space_group_name_H-M   'P 1'
#
loop_
_entity.id
_entity.type
_entity.pdbx_description
1 polymer ?
#
loop_
_entity_poly.entity_id
_entity_poly.type
_entity_poly.pdbx_seq_one_letter_code
_entity_poly.pdbx_strand_id
1 'polypeptide(L)'
;MNRQCNVDGCTRQARPQRRLCQAHRARIRRYGDPHFTQWGTADPHDVELIVTEQRPVEGLTRLERVLVARGLTARHVPAAEVARIVGVDKRTVERWRSRDRQKQAA
;
A
#
# COMPACT_ATOMS: atom_id res chain seq x y z
N MET A 1 10.01 31.60 12.12
CA MET A 1 10.21 31.39 10.66
C MET A 1 9.85 29.97 10.29
N ASN A 2 8.97 29.82 9.30
CA ASN A 2 8.76 28.52 8.66
C ASN A 2 9.96 28.21 7.77
N ARG A 3 10.36 26.94 7.71
CA ARG A 3 11.49 26.47 6.88
C ARG A 3 10.95 25.70 5.68
N GLN A 4 11.68 25.64 4.57
CA GLN A 4 11.27 24.79 3.46
C GLN A 4 11.35 23.30 3.84
N CYS A 5 10.48 22.47 3.26
CA CYS A 5 10.53 21.03 3.44
C CYS A 5 11.82 20.45 2.85
N ASN A 6 12.49 19.58 3.60
CA ASN A 6 13.73 18.90 3.23
C ASN A 6 13.51 17.66 2.35
N VAL A 7 12.47 17.66 1.52
CA VAL A 7 12.21 16.55 0.58
C VAL A 7 12.40 17.12 -0.81
N ASP A 8 13.19 16.44 -1.61
CA ASP A 8 13.56 16.93 -2.94
C ASP A 8 12.31 17.16 -3.81
N GLY A 9 12.29 18.32 -4.47
CA GLY A 9 11.14 18.78 -5.26
C GLY A 9 9.96 19.30 -4.43
N CYS A 10 10.05 19.39 -3.09
CA CYS A 10 8.98 19.92 -2.26
C CYS A 10 9.08 21.43 -2.05
N THR A 11 8.08 22.17 -2.51
CA THR A 11 7.97 23.64 -2.32
C THR A 11 7.19 24.03 -1.06
N ARG A 12 6.69 23.06 -0.29
CA ARG A 12 5.86 23.31 0.90
C ARG A 12 6.72 23.71 2.10
N GLN A 13 6.14 24.54 2.97
CA GLN A 13 6.76 24.93 4.22
C GLN A 13 6.57 23.87 5.34
N ALA A 14 7.65 23.62 6.07
CA ALA A 14 7.67 22.92 7.34
C ALA A 14 7.33 23.89 8.49
N ARG A 15 6.65 23.33 9.51
CA ARG A 15 6.39 24.03 10.77
C ARG A 15 7.71 24.48 11.42
N PRO A 16 7.70 25.54 12.25
CA PRO A 16 8.87 25.91 13.04
C PRO A 16 9.39 24.69 13.81
N GLN A 17 10.71 24.50 13.83
CA GLN A 17 11.41 23.34 14.42
C GLN A 17 11.24 21.98 13.70
N ARG A 18 10.59 21.93 12.52
CA ARG A 18 10.50 20.70 11.71
C ARG A 18 11.32 20.83 10.42
N ARG A 19 11.83 19.70 9.94
CA ARG A 19 12.50 19.58 8.63
C ARG A 19 11.55 19.17 7.51
N LEU A 20 10.37 18.66 7.85
CA LEU A 20 9.40 18.14 6.89
C LEU A 20 8.09 18.91 6.97
N CYS A 21 7.44 19.11 5.83
CA CYS A 21 6.06 19.56 5.80
C CYS A 21 5.13 18.53 6.47
N GLN A 22 3.95 18.97 6.89
CA GLN A 22 2.98 18.09 7.56
C GLN A 22 2.65 16.86 6.72
N ALA A 23 2.54 17.01 5.40
CA ALA A 23 2.21 15.92 4.49
C ALA A 23 3.30 14.84 4.45
N HIS A 24 4.58 15.22 4.26
CA HIS A 24 5.68 14.26 4.24
C HIS A 24 5.89 13.59 5.60
N ARG A 25 5.77 14.35 6.69
CA ARG A 25 5.81 13.75 8.03
C ARG A 25 4.66 12.76 8.26
N ALA A 26 3.47 13.04 7.74
CA ALA A 26 2.34 12.12 7.84
C ALA A 26 2.54 10.86 6.99
N ARG A 27 3.13 10.97 5.79
CA ARG A 27 3.45 9.82 4.94
C ARG A 27 4.52 8.94 5.56
N ILE A 28 5.63 9.50 6.06
CA ILE A 28 6.66 8.74 6.78
C ILE A 28 6.06 8.02 7.98
N ARG A 29 5.22 8.70 8.78
CA ARG A 29 4.58 8.07 9.94
C ARG A 29 3.64 6.92 9.59
N ARG A 30 3.00 6.97 8.43
CA ARG A 30 2.00 5.97 8.01
C ARG A 30 2.59 4.85 7.16
N TYR A 31 3.64 5.15 6.39
CA TYR A 31 4.12 4.32 5.29
C TYR A 31 5.65 4.20 5.23
N GLY A 32 6.40 4.86 6.11
CA GLY A 32 7.87 4.88 6.10
C GLY A 32 8.50 5.78 5.03
N ASP A 33 7.76 6.11 3.97
CA ASP A 33 8.28 6.84 2.81
C ASP A 33 7.60 8.24 2.63
N PRO A 34 8.37 9.35 2.51
CA PRO A 34 7.80 10.67 2.21
C PRO A 34 7.24 10.81 0.78
N HIS A 35 7.75 10.04 -0.19
CA HIS A 35 7.31 10.04 -1.58
C HIS A 35 6.13 9.11 -1.84
N PHE A 36 5.60 8.45 -0.81
CA PHE A 36 4.45 7.58 -0.94
C PHE A 36 3.24 8.33 -1.52
N THR A 37 2.95 8.07 -2.79
CA THR A 37 1.87 8.70 -3.56
C THR A 37 0.80 7.69 -3.98
N GLN A 38 1.12 6.40 -3.97
CA GLN A 38 0.18 5.34 -4.34
C GLN A 38 0.54 4.00 -3.69
N TRP A 39 -0.49 3.17 -3.52
CA TRP A 39 -0.32 1.74 -3.30
C TRP A 39 -0.05 1.11 -4.68
N GLY A 40 1.23 0.94 -5.00
CA GLY A 40 1.72 0.43 -6.28
C GLY A 40 1.61 -1.09 -6.41
N THR A 41 2.56 -1.67 -7.15
CA THR A 41 2.74 -3.11 -7.40
C THR A 41 3.62 -3.74 -6.32
N ALA A 42 3.52 -5.06 -6.17
CA ALA A 42 4.37 -5.81 -5.27
C ALA A 42 5.79 -5.86 -5.77
N ASP A 43 6.73 -5.96 -4.86
CA ASP A 43 7.93 -6.70 -5.19
C ASP A 43 7.57 -8.20 -5.38
N PRO A 44 7.95 -8.84 -6.50
CA PRO A 44 7.67 -10.25 -6.76
C PRO A 44 8.22 -11.20 -5.69
N HIS A 45 9.34 -10.86 -5.05
CA HIS A 45 9.96 -11.65 -3.98
C HIS A 45 9.09 -11.63 -2.72
N ASP A 46 8.55 -10.46 -2.34
CA ASP A 46 7.63 -10.34 -1.20
C ASP A 46 6.37 -11.22 -1.42
N VAL A 47 5.85 -11.28 -2.66
CA VAL A 47 4.70 -12.13 -3.00
C VAL A 47 5.04 -13.60 -2.86
N GLU A 48 6.20 -14.00 -3.38
CA GLU A 48 6.65 -15.39 -3.33
C GLU A 48 6.83 -15.86 -1.89
N LEU A 49 7.49 -15.07 -1.04
CA LEU A 49 7.71 -15.38 0.37
C LEU A 49 6.41 -15.59 1.15
N ILE A 50 5.38 -14.79 0.90
CA ILE A 50 4.09 -14.94 1.59
C ILE A 50 3.36 -16.21 1.15
N VAL A 51 3.41 -16.53 -0.14
CA VAL A 51 2.74 -17.71 -0.69
C VAL A 51 3.46 -18.99 -0.26
N THR A 52 4.80 -19.01 -0.25
CA THR A 52 5.58 -20.20 0.08
C THR A 52 5.64 -20.45 1.59
N GLU A 53 5.79 -19.41 2.41
CA GLU A 53 5.94 -19.54 3.86
C GLU A 53 4.60 -19.53 4.63
N GLN A 54 3.47 -19.35 3.94
CA GLN A 54 2.13 -19.27 4.56
C GLN A 54 2.07 -18.28 5.75
N ARG A 55 2.72 -17.10 5.59
CA ARG A 55 2.85 -16.15 6.71
C ARG A 55 1.48 -15.82 7.30
N PRO A 56 1.34 -15.86 8.64
CA PRO A 56 0.07 -15.62 9.30
C PRO A 56 -0.42 -14.20 9.04
N VAL A 57 -1.75 -14.08 8.94
CA VAL A 57 -2.45 -12.84 8.55
C VAL A 57 -2.04 -11.67 9.43
N GLU A 58 -1.85 -11.87 10.72
CA GLU A 58 -1.43 -10.87 11.71
C GLU A 58 -0.04 -10.25 11.42
N GLY A 59 0.83 -10.92 10.67
CA GLY A 59 2.17 -10.45 10.31
C GLY A 59 2.24 -9.65 9.01
N LEU A 60 1.15 -9.64 8.21
CA LEU A 60 1.15 -8.99 6.90
C LEU A 60 0.92 -7.48 7.01
N THR A 61 1.86 -6.72 6.45
CA THR A 61 1.69 -5.31 6.12
C THR A 61 0.50 -5.12 5.17
N ARG A 62 -0.04 -3.91 5.14
CA ARG A 62 -1.16 -3.59 4.25
C ARG A 62 -0.81 -3.72 2.76
N LEU A 63 0.46 -3.54 2.40
CA LEU A 63 0.94 -3.72 1.03
C LEU A 63 0.88 -5.20 0.67
N GLU A 64 1.53 -6.05 1.45
CA GLU A 64 1.53 -7.51 1.28
C GLU A 64 0.12 -8.10 1.09
N ARG A 65 -0.86 -7.65 1.90
CA ARG A 65 -2.28 -8.06 1.74
C ARG A 65 -2.87 -7.72 0.36
N VAL A 66 -2.60 -6.52 -0.17
CA VAL A 66 -3.09 -6.09 -1.49
C VAL A 66 -2.48 -6.95 -2.59
N LEU A 67 -1.22 -7.31 -2.44
CA LEU A 67 -0.45 -8.04 -3.44
C LEU A 67 -0.86 -9.50 -3.52
N VAL A 68 -0.98 -10.15 -2.36
CA VAL A 68 -1.55 -11.49 -2.24
C VAL A 68 -2.97 -11.51 -2.83
N ALA A 69 -3.79 -10.52 -2.51
CA ALA A 69 -5.15 -10.44 -3.04
C ALA A 69 -5.21 -10.29 -4.58
N ARG A 70 -4.27 -9.54 -5.18
CA ARG A 70 -4.14 -9.43 -6.63
C ARG A 70 -3.67 -10.74 -7.26
N GLY A 71 -2.64 -11.37 -6.70
CA GLY A 71 -2.13 -12.66 -7.18
C GLY A 71 -3.17 -13.78 -7.14
N LEU A 72 -3.96 -13.84 -6.07
CA LEU A 72 -5.08 -14.79 -5.95
C LEU A 72 -6.24 -14.44 -6.89
N THR A 73 -6.53 -13.15 -7.08
CA THR A 73 -7.55 -12.70 -8.04
C THR A 73 -7.18 -13.09 -9.47
N ALA A 74 -5.91 -12.93 -9.88
CA ALA A 74 -5.45 -13.37 -11.20
C ALA A 74 -5.62 -14.88 -11.42
N ARG A 75 -5.54 -15.67 -10.33
CA ARG A 75 -5.82 -17.12 -10.30
C ARG A 75 -7.31 -17.47 -10.13
N HIS A 76 -8.20 -16.48 -10.29
CA HIS A 76 -9.65 -16.66 -10.26
C HIS A 76 -10.19 -17.15 -8.90
N VAL A 77 -9.44 -16.94 -7.82
CA VAL A 77 -9.90 -17.27 -6.47
C VAL A 77 -11.11 -16.38 -6.10
N PRO A 78 -12.19 -16.91 -5.50
CA PRO A 78 -13.35 -16.12 -5.10
C PRO A 78 -13.00 -14.99 -4.13
N ALA A 79 -13.65 -13.83 -4.25
CA ALA A 79 -13.34 -12.66 -3.42
C ALA A 79 -13.51 -12.90 -1.91
N ALA A 80 -14.47 -13.75 -1.52
CA ALA A 80 -14.67 -14.13 -0.12
C ALA A 80 -13.48 -14.94 0.42
N GLU A 81 -12.92 -15.82 -0.41
CA GLU A 81 -11.78 -16.65 -0.03
C GLU A 81 -10.49 -15.83 0.05
N VAL A 82 -10.30 -14.91 -0.89
CA VAL A 82 -9.21 -13.92 -0.82
C VAL A 82 -9.31 -13.09 0.46
N ALA A 83 -10.52 -12.62 0.81
CA ALA A 83 -10.76 -11.82 2.00
C ALA A 83 -10.39 -12.56 3.29
N ARG A 84 -10.73 -13.85 3.37
CA ARG A 84 -10.33 -14.73 4.47
C ARG A 84 -8.81 -14.88 4.56
N ILE A 85 -8.14 -15.14 3.44
CA ILE A 85 -6.68 -15.35 3.37
C ILE A 85 -5.91 -14.09 3.76
N VAL A 86 -6.36 -12.90 3.35
CA VAL A 86 -5.62 -11.65 3.62
C VAL A 86 -6.13 -10.88 4.84
N GLY A 87 -7.14 -11.39 5.54
CA GLY A 87 -7.72 -10.78 6.75
C GLY A 87 -8.39 -9.44 6.51
N VAL A 88 -9.22 -9.32 5.49
CA VAL A 88 -10.03 -8.12 5.19
C VAL A 88 -11.48 -8.51 4.88
N ASP A 89 -12.37 -7.53 4.70
CA ASP A 89 -13.74 -7.80 4.25
C ASP A 89 -13.81 -8.04 2.73
N LYS A 90 -14.82 -8.82 2.29
CA LYS A 90 -15.06 -9.11 0.86
C LYS A 90 -15.22 -7.85 0.01
N ARG A 91 -15.89 -6.80 0.50
CA ARG A 91 -16.10 -5.56 -0.26
C ARG A 91 -14.79 -4.81 -0.50
N THR A 92 -13.83 -4.92 0.42
CA THR A 92 -12.47 -4.40 0.23
C THR A 92 -11.78 -5.06 -0.96
N VAL A 93 -11.86 -6.39 -1.07
CA VAL A 93 -11.31 -7.12 -2.22
C VAL A 93 -12.00 -6.71 -3.52
N GLU A 94 -13.34 -6.62 -3.55
CA GLU A 94 -14.10 -6.20 -4.72
C GLU A 94 -13.74 -4.78 -5.19
N ARG A 95 -13.53 -3.86 -4.24
CA ARG A 95 -13.08 -2.50 -4.52
C ARG A 95 -11.70 -2.47 -5.15
N TRP A 96 -10.77 -3.29 -4.67
CA TRP A 96 -9.44 -3.43 -5.28
C TRP A 96 -9.56 -3.93 -6.72
N ARG A 97 -10.35 -4.98 -6.96
CA ARG A 97 -10.63 -5.49 -8.32
C ARG A 97 -11.19 -4.43 -9.25
N SER A 98 -12.15 -3.62 -8.78
CA SER A 98 -12.74 -2.55 -9.59
C SER A 98 -11.72 -1.47 -9.96
N ARG A 99 -10.85 -1.09 -9.02
CA ARG A 99 -9.78 -0.10 -9.26
C ARG A 99 -8.73 -0.63 -10.23
N ASP A 100 -8.36 -1.89 -10.10
CA ASP A 100 -7.37 -2.51 -10.98
C ASP A 100 -7.92 -2.63 -12.42
N ARG A 101 -9.20 -2.97 -12.60
CA ARG A 101 -9.88 -2.92 -13.92
C ARG A 101 -9.88 -1.51 -14.51
N GLN A 102 -10.21 -0.49 -13.71
CA GLN A 102 -10.17 0.91 -14.16
C GLN A 102 -8.76 1.34 -14.59
N LYS A 103 -7.71 0.89 -13.88
CA LYS A 103 -6.32 1.16 -14.25
C LYS A 103 -5.86 0.44 -15.52
N GLN A 104 -6.38 -0.75 -15.81
CA GLN A 104 -6.04 -1.51 -17.02
C GLN A 104 -6.76 -0.97 -18.27
N ALA A 105 -7.88 -0.28 -18.08
CA ALA A 105 -8.68 0.30 -19.16
C ALA A 105 -8.26 1.75 -19.52
N ALA A 106 -7.31 2.33 -18.80
CA ALA A 106 -6.80 3.69 -18.97
C ALA A 106 -5.34 3.64 -19.46
#